data_AF-A0A370DZ67-F1
#
_entry.id   AF-A0A370DZ67-F1
#
_cell.length_a   1.000
_cell.length_b   1.000
_cell.length_c   1.000
_cell.angle_alpha   90.00
_cell.angle_beta   90.00
_cell.angle_gamma   90.00
#
_symmetry.space_group_name_H-M   'P 1'
#
loop_
_entity.id
_entity.type
_entity.pdbx_description
1 polymer ?
#
loop_
_entity_poly.entity_id
_entity_poly.type
_entity_poly.pdbx_seq_one_letter_code
_entity_poly.pdbx_strand_id
1 'polypeptide(L)'
;MVPIWLTTSLRLFGLAPGNSKPLTMRGSVVNDSGEETPVVVNLQGMLRELDPGSWKPGEKATLKGSIALRYYKLTHGGEAIHEIDVPNMIRKINGVDQLAQTRTNLGI
;
A
#
# COMPACT_ATOMS: atom_id res chain seq x y z
N MET A 1 7.58 25.54 11.12
CA MET A 1 7.54 24.29 11.90
C MET A 1 7.47 23.14 10.89
N VAL A 2 8.51 22.31 10.78
CA VAL A 2 8.48 21.17 9.85
C VAL A 2 7.56 20.10 10.44
N PRO A 3 6.57 19.61 9.71
CA PRO A 3 5.62 18.66 10.26
C PRO A 3 6.27 17.31 10.60
N ILE A 4 5.95 16.77 11.78
CA ILE A 4 6.58 15.56 12.33
C ILE A 4 6.36 14.31 11.47
N TRP A 5 5.29 14.30 10.67
CA TRP A 5 4.99 13.23 9.72
C TRP A 5 5.97 13.18 8.54
N LEU A 6 6.56 14.32 8.16
CA LEU A 6 7.54 14.40 7.07
C LEU A 6 8.86 13.72 7.46
N THR A 7 9.30 13.90 8.70
CA THR A 7 10.55 13.31 9.21
C THR A 7 10.45 11.78 9.34
N THR A 8 9.29 11.27 9.72
CA THR A 8 9.06 9.82 9.88
C THR A 8 9.04 9.09 8.53
N SER A 9 8.40 9.67 7.50
CA SER A 9 8.39 9.06 6.16
C SER A 9 9.76 9.10 5.48
N LEU A 10 10.52 10.18 5.64
CA LEU A 10 11.89 10.30 5.11
C LEU A 10 12.85 9.27 5.70
N ARG A 11 12.71 8.91 6.99
CA ARG A 11 13.54 7.89 7.66
C ARG A 11 13.33 6.46 7.12
N LEU A 12 12.25 6.23 6.37
CA LEU A 12 11.95 4.92 5.79
C LEU A 12 12.61 4.71 4.42
N PHE A 13 13.23 5.76 3.86
CA PHE A 13 13.94 5.71 2.59
C PHE A 13 15.34 5.09 2.76
N GLY A 14 15.73 4.20 1.84
CA GLY A 14 17.09 3.67 1.76
C GLY A 14 17.49 2.69 2.88
N LEU A 15 16.53 2.09 3.59
CA LEU A 15 16.80 1.05 4.59
C LEU A 15 17.47 -0.18 3.97
N ALA A 16 18.27 -0.91 4.75
CA ALA A 16 18.94 -2.13 4.28
C ALA A 16 17.95 -3.14 3.66
N PRO A 17 18.36 -3.93 2.65
CA PRO A 17 17.52 -4.93 2.01
C PRO A 17 16.88 -5.85 3.04
N GLY A 18 15.55 -6.05 2.93
CA GLY A 18 14.79 -6.90 3.84
C GLY A 18 14.04 -6.15 4.97
N ASN A 19 14.34 -4.86 5.18
CA ASN A 19 13.67 -4.07 6.22
C ASN A 19 12.32 -3.49 5.72
N SER A 20 11.41 -4.38 5.34
CA SER A 20 10.07 -4.00 4.87
C SER A 20 9.22 -3.49 6.03
N LYS A 21 8.51 -2.38 5.83
CA LYS A 21 7.61 -1.83 6.85
C LYS A 21 6.15 -2.03 6.46
N PRO A 22 5.29 -2.42 7.41
CA PRO A 22 3.85 -2.42 7.19
C PRO A 22 3.33 -0.98 7.15
N LEU A 23 2.43 -0.71 6.22
CA LEU A 23 1.68 0.53 6.09
C LEU A 23 0.20 0.17 5.96
N THR A 24 -0.66 0.82 6.74
CA THR A 24 -2.11 0.65 6.59
C THR A 24 -2.72 1.98 6.21
N MET A 25 -3.42 2.00 5.09
CA MET A 25 -4.22 3.14 4.64
C MET A 25 -5.68 2.82 4.89
N ARG A 26 -6.44 3.81 5.36
CA ARG A 26 -7.86 3.67 5.66
C ARG A 26 -8.62 4.80 4.96
N GLY A 27 -9.78 4.48 4.42
CA GLY A 27 -10.72 5.42 3.83
C GLY A 27 -12.15 5.05 4.21
N SER A 28 -13.06 6.02 4.08
CA SER A 28 -14.51 5.79 4.11
C SER A 28 -15.06 6.25 2.77
N VAL A 29 -15.89 5.43 2.14
CA VAL A 29 -16.57 5.75 0.89
C VAL A 29 -18.06 5.87 1.19
N VAL A 30 -18.67 6.97 0.77
CA VAL A 30 -20.09 7.23 0.98
C VAL A 30 -20.81 7.08 -0.35
N ASN A 31 -21.92 6.33 -0.37
CA ASN A 31 -22.78 6.21 -1.55
C ASN A 31 -23.86 7.31 -1.56
N ASP A 32 -24.61 7.41 -2.66
CA ASP A 32 -25.71 8.41 -2.79
C ASP A 32 -26.83 8.22 -1.77
N SER A 33 -26.93 7.04 -1.15
CA SER A 33 -27.87 6.73 -0.06
C SER A 33 -27.37 7.14 1.32
N GLY A 34 -26.14 7.67 1.42
CA GLY A 34 -25.52 8.09 2.68
C GLY A 34 -24.91 6.94 3.49
N GLU A 35 -24.86 5.72 2.95
CA GLU A 35 -24.21 4.59 3.62
C GLU A 35 -22.69 4.71 3.49
N GLU A 36 -22.01 4.61 4.64
CA GLU A 36 -20.54 4.66 4.71
C GLU A 36 -19.95 3.25 4.69
N THR A 37 -19.10 2.99 3.70
CA THR A 37 -18.37 1.73 3.57
C THR A 37 -16.88 1.92 3.88
N PRO A 38 -16.31 1.20 4.85
CA PRO A 38 -14.89 1.29 5.15
C PRO A 38 -14.04 0.65 4.06
N VAL A 39 -12.98 1.34 3.66
CA VAL A 39 -11.89 0.82 2.82
C VAL A 39 -10.64 0.69 3.69
N VAL A 40 -10.04 -0.49 3.70
CA VAL A 40 -8.76 -0.74 4.38
C VAL A 40 -7.78 -1.31 3.36
N VAL A 41 -6.63 -0.66 3.21
CA VAL A 41 -5.53 -1.13 2.39
C VAL A 41 -4.35 -1.45 3.29
N ASN A 42 -3.99 -2.74 3.36
CA ASN A 42 -2.80 -3.20 4.05
C ASN A 42 -1.66 -3.38 3.04
N LEU A 43 -0.54 -2.73 3.32
CA LEU A 43 0.62 -2.68 2.46
C LEU A 43 1.83 -3.14 3.25
N GLN A 44 2.73 -3.88 2.60
CA GLN A 44 4.06 -4.13 3.13
C GLN A 44 5.06 -3.96 2.02
N GLY A 45 6.03 -3.08 2.22
CA GLY A 45 7.00 -2.79 1.17
C GLY A 45 8.21 -2.03 1.67
N MET A 46 8.95 -1.50 0.71
CA MET A 46 10.09 -0.61 0.93
C MET A 46 9.88 0.67 0.13
N LEU A 47 10.18 1.81 0.74
CA LEU A 47 10.12 3.10 0.07
C LEU A 47 11.25 3.17 -0.97
N ARG A 48 10.88 3.24 -2.24
CA ARG A 48 11.79 3.18 -3.38
C ARG A 48 12.26 4.56 -3.81
N GLU A 49 11.35 5.52 -3.84
CA GLU A 49 11.60 6.89 -4.31
C GLU A 49 10.85 7.89 -3.43
N LEU A 50 11.47 9.05 -3.23
CA LEU A 50 10.87 10.21 -2.59
C LEU A 50 11.20 11.44 -3.42
N ASP A 51 10.16 12.14 -3.87
CA ASP A 51 10.22 13.38 -4.63
C ASP A 51 9.57 14.49 -3.79
N PRO A 52 10.37 15.41 -3.21
CA PRO A 52 9.86 16.52 -2.41
C PRO A 52 9.24 17.64 -3.25
N GLY A 53 9.20 17.51 -4.58
CA GLY A 53 8.66 18.50 -5.49
C GLY A 53 9.42 19.84 -5.44
N SER A 54 8.77 20.88 -5.97
CA SER A 54 9.27 22.26 -5.89
C SER A 54 8.55 23.01 -4.77
N TRP A 55 9.30 23.68 -3.89
CA TRP A 55 8.73 24.46 -2.80
C TRP A 55 8.67 25.93 -3.18
N LYS A 56 7.46 26.49 -3.23
CA LYS A 56 7.23 27.90 -3.49
C LYS A 56 6.51 28.54 -2.30
N PRO A 57 6.86 29.79 -1.92
CA PRO A 57 6.13 30.51 -0.87
C PRO A 57 4.64 30.60 -1.22
N GLY A 58 3.76 30.26 -0.26
CA GLY A 58 2.30 30.31 -0.44
C GLY A 58 1.67 29.07 -1.08
N GLU A 59 2.46 28.14 -1.62
CA GLU A 59 1.95 26.87 -2.16
C GLU A 59 2.07 25.73 -1.13
N LYS A 60 1.15 24.78 -1.19
CA LYS A 60 1.18 23.60 -0.33
C LYS A 60 2.35 22.71 -0.75
N ALA A 61 3.31 22.50 0.15
CA ALA A 61 4.38 21.54 -0.06
C ALA A 61 3.78 20.13 -0.25
N THR A 62 4.21 19.44 -1.31
CA THR A 62 3.83 18.06 -1.59
C THR A 62 5.05 17.16 -1.46
N LEU A 63 4.84 15.90 -1.07
CA LEU A 63 5.86 14.86 -1.08
C LEU A 63 5.25 13.67 -1.81
N LYS A 64 5.81 13.33 -2.97
CA LYS A 64 5.42 12.14 -3.73
C LYS A 64 6.39 11.03 -3.38
N GLY A 65 5.87 9.84 -3.09
CA GLY A 65 6.69 8.67 -2.78
C GLY A 65 6.21 7.45 -3.54
N SER A 66 7.16 6.63 -3.99
CA SER A 66 6.88 5.32 -4.60
C SER A 66 7.31 4.22 -3.63
N ILE A 67 6.44 3.26 -3.37
CA ILE A 67 6.73 2.10 -2.52
C ILE A 67 6.76 0.84 -3.38
N ALA A 68 7.85 0.09 -3.31
CA ALA A 68 7.93 -1.25 -3.87
C ALA A 68 7.28 -2.24 -2.89
N LEU A 69 6.08 -2.71 -3.22
CA LEU A 69 5.29 -3.59 -2.36
C LEU A 69 5.68 -5.07 -2.56
N ARG A 70 5.72 -5.81 -1.45
CA ARG A 70 5.78 -7.29 -1.43
C ARG A 70 4.44 -7.91 -1.04
N TYR A 71 3.65 -7.17 -0.26
CA TYR A 71 2.30 -7.55 0.13
C TYR A 71 1.33 -6.38 -0.09
N TYR A 72 0.15 -6.71 -0.61
CA TYR A 72 -0.96 -5.79 -0.82
C TYR A 72 -2.28 -6.51 -0.53
N LYS A 73 -3.11 -5.92 0.32
CA LYS A 73 -4.48 -6.38 0.55
C LYS A 73 -5.43 -5.20 0.57
N LEU A 74 -6.51 -5.31 -0.20
CA LEU A 74 -7.62 -4.36 -0.22
C LEU A 74 -8.85 -5.04 0.37
N THR A 75 -9.38 -4.44 1.42
CA THR A 75 -10.64 -4.82 2.05
C THR A 75 -11.64 -3.68 1.88
N HIS A 76 -12.83 -3.96 1.35
CA HIS A 76 -13.91 -3.00 1.19
C HIS A 76 -15.18 -3.55 1.85
N GLY A 77 -15.78 -2.80 2.78
CA GLY A 77 -16.98 -3.26 3.48
C GLY A 77 -16.78 -4.56 4.29
N GLY A 78 -15.55 -4.87 4.69
CA GLY A 78 -15.19 -6.11 5.37
C GLY A 78 -14.83 -7.28 4.43
N GLU A 79 -15.04 -7.14 3.12
CA GLU A 79 -14.70 -8.15 2.13
C GLU A 79 -13.31 -7.91 1.52
N ALA A 80 -12.49 -8.96 1.45
CA ALA A 80 -11.17 -8.89 0.81
C ALA A 80 -11.32 -8.97 -0.72
N ILE A 81 -11.28 -7.81 -1.37
CA ILE A 81 -11.39 -7.66 -2.82
C ILE A 81 -10.10 -8.15 -3.50
N HIS A 82 -8.96 -7.74 -2.97
CA HIS A 82 -7.65 -8.13 -3.50
C HIS A 82 -6.73 -8.60 -2.37
N GLU A 83 -5.97 -9.66 -2.64
CA GLU A 83 -4.85 -10.07 -1.83
C GLU A 83 -3.71 -10.54 -2.74
N ILE A 84 -2.56 -9.86 -2.65
CA ILE A 84 -1.37 -10.11 -3.44
C ILE A 84 -0.20 -10.28 -2.47
N ASP A 85 0.37 -11.47 -2.50
CA ASP A 85 1.59 -11.83 -1.78
C ASP A 85 2.61 -12.32 -2.81
N VAL A 86 3.58 -11.47 -3.10
CA VAL A 86 4.58 -11.75 -4.14
C VAL A 86 5.52 -12.89 -3.72
N PRO A 87 6.11 -12.91 -2.50
CA PRO A 87 6.93 -14.02 -2.03
C PRO A 87 6.24 -15.39 -2.10
N ASN A 88 4.97 -15.46 -1.73
CA ASN A 88 4.21 -16.72 -1.71
C ASN A 88 3.47 -17.00 -3.03
N MET A 89 3.65 -16.14 -4.04
CA MET A 89 2.93 -16.19 -5.33
C MET A 89 1.41 -16.34 -5.17
N ILE A 90 0.81 -15.61 -4.23
CA ILE A 90 -0.65 -15.58 -4.04
C ILE A 90 -1.19 -14.35 -4.75
N ARG A 91 -2.20 -14.55 -5.59
CA ARG A 91 -2.96 -13.46 -6.19
C ARG A 91 -4.44 -13.80 -6.16
N LYS A 92 -5.09 -13.48 -5.04
CA LYS A 92 -6.54 -13.63 -4.89
C LYS A 92 -7.24 -12.36 -5.35
N ILE A 93 -8.18 -12.53 -6.26
CA ILE A 93 -9.07 -11.48 -6.74
C ILE A 93 -10.49 -11.96 -6.46
N ASN A 94 -11.25 -11.20 -5.67
CA ASN A 94 -12.58 -11.58 -5.16
C ASN A 94 -12.60 -13.01 -4.59
N GLY A 95 -11.61 -13.33 -3.75
CA GLY A 95 -11.45 -14.65 -3.13
C GLY A 95 -10.86 -15.75 -4.02
N VAL A 96 -10.77 -15.57 -5.35
CA VAL A 96 -10.26 -16.60 -6.27
C VAL A 96 -8.77 -16.43 -6.50
N ASP A 97 -7.97 -17.46 -6.17
CA ASP A 97 -6.52 -17.46 -6.39
C ASP A 97 -6.16 -17.74 -7.85
N GLN A 98 -5.71 -16.71 -8.53
CA GLN A 98 -5.37 -16.72 -9.95
C GLN A 98 -4.02 -17.40 -10.24
N LEU A 99 -3.21 -17.67 -9.22
CA LEU A 99 -1.89 -18.30 -9.38
C LEU A 99 -1.84 -19.72 -8.82
N ALA A 100 -2.97 -20.26 -8.36
CA ALA A 100 -3.04 -21.60 -7.78
C ALA A 100 -2.52 -22.67 -8.74
N GLN A 101 -2.97 -22.67 -10.00
CA GLN A 101 -2.52 -23.66 -10.99
C GLN A 101 -1.03 -23.46 -11.34
N THR A 102 -0.58 -22.22 -11.43
CA THR A 102 0.84 -21.91 -11.69
C THR A 102 1.72 -22.43 -10.57
N ARG A 103 1.31 -22.24 -9.31
CA ARG A 103 1.97 -22.80 -8.12
C ARG A 103 2.06 -24.32 -8.18
N THR A 104 0.94 -25.00 -8.46
CA THR A 104 0.92 -26.45 -8.67
C THR A 104 1.87 -26.90 -9.77
N ASN A 105 1.91 -26.20 -10.92
CA ASN A 105 2.79 -26.54 -12.04
C ASN A 105 4.28 -26.32 -11.70
N LEU A 106 4.58 -25.36 -10.83
CA LEU A 106 5.95 -25.07 -10.36
C LEU A 106 6.36 -25.92 -9.16
N GLY A 107 5.43 -26.67 -8.55
CA GLY A 107 5.68 -27.51 -7.38
C GLY A 107 5.88 -26.74 -6.08
N ILE A 108 5.32 -25.53 -5.96
CA ILE A 108 5.41 -24.65 -4.78
C ILE A 108 4.05 -24.13 -4.33
#